data_AF-A0A8H9M5V8-F1
#
_entry.id   AF-A0A8H9M5V8-F1
#
_cell.length_a   1.000
_cell.length_b   1.000
_cell.length_c   1.000
_cell.angle_alpha   90.00
_cell.angle_beta   90.00
_cell.angle_gamma   90.00
#
_symmetry.space_group_name_H-M   'P 1'
#
loop_
_entity.id
_entity.type
_entity.pdbx_description
1 polymer ?
#
loop_
_entity_poly.entity_id
_entity_poly.type
_entity_poly.pdbx_seq_one_letter_code
_entity_poly.pdbx_strand_id
1 'polypeptide(L)'
;MLGFKKKDGTVELLKALNDVQAYLVSKNNGSELSLYQHGVIPETVTFKLYGESFEKDGFTRTGGLLKYCNNALNKVLEAIENGEPPAPIVVHIAEKMAHVVGAIPLVKPEDEMNDMDRALLSPTMALAAAWLDHDKRPELMAEINARVDRIQANILSKENVKNFVSKQRVNPLESLTSW
;
A
#
# COMPACT_ATOMS: atom_id res chain seq x y z
N MET A 1 36.53 3.95 16.72
CA MET A 1 35.58 4.21 15.62
C MET A 1 34.31 3.43 15.92
N LEU A 2 33.25 4.11 16.36
CA LEU A 2 31.93 3.49 16.52
C LEU A 2 31.36 3.26 15.12
N GLY A 3 31.29 1.99 14.71
CA GLY A 3 30.62 1.62 13.47
C GLY A 3 29.14 1.92 13.58
N PHE A 4 28.68 2.99 12.94
CA PHE A 4 27.27 3.21 12.70
C PHE A 4 26.75 2.00 11.91
N LYS A 5 25.96 1.13 12.53
CA LYS A 5 25.17 0.12 11.82
C LYS A 5 24.29 0.89 10.83
N LYS A 6 24.54 0.70 9.54
CA LYS A 6 23.67 1.22 8.48
C LYS A 6 22.25 0.75 8.77
N LYS A 7 21.35 1.70 9.03
CA LYS A 7 19.93 1.42 9.28
C LYS A 7 19.36 0.83 8.00
N ASP A 8 18.62 -0.26 8.10
CA ASP A 8 17.89 -0.79 6.96
C ASP A 8 16.70 0.12 6.69
N GLY A 9 16.78 0.91 5.62
CA GLY A 9 15.74 1.88 5.30
C GLY A 9 14.39 1.22 4.99
N THR A 10 14.36 -0.02 4.49
CA THR A 10 13.10 -0.78 4.31
C THR A 10 12.43 -1.05 5.65
N VAL A 11 13.20 -1.35 6.70
CA VAL A 11 12.68 -1.53 8.06
C VAL A 11 12.14 -0.21 8.62
N GLU A 12 12.78 0.92 8.33
CA GLU A 12 12.28 2.23 8.78
C GLU A 12 11.02 2.66 8.05
N LEU A 13 10.91 2.36 6.75
CA LEU A 13 9.72 2.58 5.97
C LEU A 13 8.55 1.73 6.50
N LEU A 14 8.82 0.46 6.83
CA LEU A 14 7.85 -0.42 7.48
C LEU A 14 7.40 0.12 8.83
N LYS A 15 8.29 0.69 9.64
CA LYS A 15 7.90 1.34 10.89
C LYS A 15 6.94 2.51 10.65
N ALA A 16 7.23 3.37 9.68
CA ALA A 16 6.33 4.48 9.34
C ALA A 16 4.94 3.98 8.91
N LEU A 17 4.89 2.92 8.08
CA LEU A 17 3.63 2.29 7.68
C LEU A 17 2.88 1.70 8.89
N ASN A 18 3.58 1.03 9.80
CA ASN A 18 3.00 0.43 11.00
C ASN A 18 2.49 1.49 11.98
N ASP A 19 3.19 2.61 12.13
CA ASP A 19 2.76 3.74 12.97
C ASP A 19 1.40 4.29 12.48
N VAL A 20 1.27 4.49 11.15
CA VAL A 20 0.01 4.95 10.54
C VAL A 20 -1.09 3.90 10.64
N GLN A 21 -0.77 2.62 10.43
CA GLN A 21 -1.75 1.54 10.59
C GLN A 21 -2.23 1.42 12.03
N ALA A 22 -1.34 1.54 13.03
CA ALA A 22 -1.72 1.52 14.43
C ALA A 22 -2.68 2.66 14.78
N TYR A 23 -2.45 3.86 14.23
CA TYR A 23 -3.37 4.98 14.35
C TYR A 23 -4.74 4.66 13.74
N LEU A 24 -4.79 4.20 12.50
CA LEU A 24 -6.04 3.84 11.82
C LEU A 24 -6.83 2.78 12.58
N VAL A 25 -6.16 1.73 13.07
CA VAL A 25 -6.74 0.68 13.93
C VAL A 25 -7.35 1.28 15.19
N SER A 26 -6.64 2.19 15.86
CA SER A 26 -7.10 2.83 17.10
C SER A 26 -8.36 3.70 16.90
N LYS A 27 -8.57 4.22 15.68
CA LYS A 27 -9.70 5.09 15.37
C LYS A 27 -10.93 4.35 14.86
N ASN A 28 -10.79 3.14 14.35
CA ASN A 28 -11.84 2.50 13.54
C ASN A 28 -12.56 1.32 14.21
N ASN A 29 -12.55 1.23 15.55
CA ASN A 29 -13.38 0.33 16.40
C ASN A 29 -13.69 -1.09 15.84
N GLY A 30 -12.76 -1.70 15.11
CA GLY A 30 -12.83 -3.08 14.65
C GLY A 30 -13.58 -3.38 13.34
N SER A 31 -14.28 -2.42 12.71
CA SER A 31 -15.18 -2.73 11.58
C SER A 31 -14.54 -2.78 10.19
N GLU A 32 -13.36 -2.18 9.99
CA GLU A 32 -12.68 -2.12 8.68
C GLU A 32 -11.28 -2.78 8.68
N LEU A 33 -10.96 -3.58 9.71
CA LEU A 33 -9.60 -4.12 9.92
C LEU A 33 -9.06 -4.98 8.75
N SER A 34 -9.93 -5.51 7.89
CA SER A 34 -9.54 -6.25 6.69
C SER A 34 -8.79 -5.40 5.67
N LEU A 35 -9.07 -4.09 5.60
CA LEU A 35 -8.40 -3.16 4.68
C LEU A 35 -6.97 -2.83 5.14
N TYR A 36 -6.67 -2.97 6.44
CA TYR A 36 -5.47 -2.38 7.03
C TYR A 36 -4.29 -3.36 7.19
N GLN A 37 -4.47 -4.65 6.94
CA GLN A 37 -3.40 -5.66 7.06
C GLN A 37 -3.10 -6.34 5.73
N HIS A 38 -2.31 -5.67 4.90
CA HIS A 38 -1.75 -6.28 3.69
C HIS A 38 -0.26 -6.49 3.87
N GLY A 39 0.10 -7.71 4.26
CA GLY A 39 1.49 -8.17 4.29
C GLY A 39 2.19 -8.12 2.93
N VAL A 40 1.45 -7.84 1.84
CA VAL A 40 2.02 -7.70 0.49
C VAL A 40 2.76 -6.39 0.28
N ILE A 41 2.41 -5.29 0.98
CA ILE A 41 3.02 -3.97 0.76
C ILE A 41 4.54 -4.02 0.97
N PRO A 42 5.05 -4.53 2.11
CA PRO A 42 6.49 -4.60 2.34
C PRO A 42 7.21 -5.56 1.39
N GLU A 43 6.48 -6.46 0.74
CA GLU A 43 7.03 -7.40 -0.23
C GLU A 43 7.14 -6.84 -1.65
N THR A 44 6.47 -5.72 -1.93
CA THR A 44 6.57 -5.10 -3.26
C THR A 44 7.97 -4.57 -3.52
N VAL A 45 8.45 -4.76 -4.76
CA VAL A 45 9.77 -4.27 -5.20
C VAL A 45 9.88 -2.76 -4.99
N THR A 46 8.82 -2.01 -5.32
CA THR A 46 8.79 -0.56 -5.18
C THR A 46 8.89 -0.10 -3.73
N PHE A 47 8.32 -0.83 -2.77
CA PHE A 47 8.47 -0.51 -1.35
C PHE A 47 9.94 -0.66 -0.90
N LYS A 48 10.60 -1.75 -1.30
CA LYS A 48 12.02 -1.99 -1.01
C LYS A 48 12.90 -0.91 -1.67
N LEU A 49 12.64 -0.57 -2.95
CA LEU A 49 13.36 0.48 -3.68
C LEU A 49 13.26 1.85 -3.00
N TYR A 50 12.07 2.25 -2.55
CA TYR A 50 11.93 3.50 -1.80
C TYR A 50 12.55 3.41 -0.40
N GLY A 51 12.46 2.26 0.26
CA GLY A 51 13.14 1.99 1.52
C GLY A 51 14.66 2.17 1.42
N GLU A 52 15.26 1.75 0.30
CA GLU A 52 16.71 1.83 0.07
C GLU A 52 17.21 3.21 -0.39
N SER A 53 16.31 4.10 -0.83
CA SER A 53 16.68 5.37 -1.47
C SER A 53 16.28 6.62 -0.68
N PHE A 54 15.23 6.59 0.16
CA PHE A 54 14.65 7.83 0.71
C PHE A 54 15.65 8.73 1.44
N GLU A 55 16.58 8.18 2.22
CA GLU A 55 17.60 8.98 2.93
C GLU A 55 18.56 9.69 1.97
N LYS A 56 18.93 9.03 0.86
CA LYS A 56 19.80 9.61 -0.17
C LYS A 56 19.08 10.72 -0.95
N ASP A 57 17.77 10.58 -1.07
CA ASP A 57 16.90 11.53 -1.74
C ASP A 57 16.50 12.71 -0.82
N GLY A 58 17.01 12.78 0.42
CA GLY A 58 16.73 13.86 1.38
C GLY A 58 15.41 13.74 2.14
N PHE A 59 14.68 12.64 1.96
CA PHE A 59 13.44 12.37 2.67
C PHE A 59 13.69 11.71 4.03
N THR A 60 12.70 11.80 4.92
CA THR A 60 12.64 10.91 6.09
C THR A 60 11.92 9.60 5.75
N ARG A 61 11.77 8.70 6.73
CA ARG A 61 10.94 7.49 6.56
C ARG A 61 9.49 7.81 6.19
N THR A 62 8.96 8.96 6.63
CA THR A 62 7.62 9.42 6.26
C THR A 62 7.59 9.86 4.80
N GLY A 63 8.59 10.61 4.34
CA GLY A 63 8.74 10.95 2.92
C GLY A 63 8.94 9.73 2.03
N GLY A 64 9.70 8.73 2.46
CA GLY A 64 9.80 7.44 1.78
C GLY A 64 8.43 6.76 1.64
N LEU A 65 7.59 6.83 2.68
CA LEU A 65 6.24 6.26 2.65
C LEU A 65 5.35 7.05 1.70
N LEU A 66 5.41 8.38 1.75
CA LEU A 66 4.72 9.26 0.82
C LEU A 66 5.11 8.97 -0.64
N LYS A 67 6.40 8.73 -0.95
CA LYS A 67 6.84 8.33 -2.30
C LYS A 67 6.18 7.03 -2.75
N TYR A 68 6.12 6.04 -1.86
CA TYR A 68 5.44 4.78 -2.16
C TYR A 68 3.95 4.97 -2.42
N CYS A 69 3.26 5.71 -1.53
CA CYS A 69 1.85 6.03 -1.68
C CYS A 69 1.57 6.79 -2.99
N ASN A 70 2.34 7.83 -3.27
CA ASN A 70 2.25 8.65 -4.47
C ASN A 70 2.39 7.80 -5.74
N ASN A 71 3.38 6.92 -5.79
CA ASN A 71 3.58 6.01 -6.91
C ASN A 71 2.40 5.03 -7.08
N ALA A 72 1.89 4.43 -6.00
CA ALA A 72 0.77 3.51 -6.08
C ALA A 72 -0.50 4.19 -6.62
N LEU A 73 -0.80 5.40 -6.13
CA LEU A 73 -1.95 6.19 -6.58
C LEU A 73 -1.82 6.60 -8.05
N ASN A 74 -0.66 7.13 -8.44
CA ASN A 74 -0.40 7.50 -9.84
C ASN A 74 -0.54 6.30 -10.77
N LYS A 75 -0.03 5.12 -10.40
CA LYS A 75 -0.13 3.93 -11.27
C LYS A 75 -1.56 3.51 -11.57
N VAL A 76 -2.49 3.73 -10.63
CA VAL A 76 -3.92 3.46 -10.86
C VAL A 76 -4.54 4.55 -11.73
N LEU A 77 -4.30 5.82 -11.38
CA LEU A 77 -4.88 6.96 -12.10
C LEU A 77 -4.38 7.03 -13.55
N GLU A 78 -3.07 6.87 -13.77
CA GLU A 78 -2.46 6.82 -15.11
C GLU A 78 -3.09 5.74 -15.99
N ALA A 79 -3.32 4.52 -15.46
CA ALA A 79 -3.93 3.46 -16.24
C ALA A 79 -5.37 3.83 -16.64
N ILE A 80 -6.15 4.37 -15.70
CA ILE A 80 -7.53 4.79 -15.96
C ILE A 80 -7.59 5.91 -17.00
N GLU A 81 -6.72 6.91 -16.89
CA GLU A 81 -6.61 8.04 -17.82
C GLU A 81 -6.23 7.58 -19.23
N ASN A 82 -5.38 6.55 -19.34
CA ASN A 82 -4.99 5.96 -20.61
C ASN A 82 -6.01 4.95 -21.18
N GLY A 83 -7.14 4.72 -20.47
CA GLY A 83 -8.16 3.76 -20.88
C GLY A 83 -7.75 2.29 -20.69
N GLU A 84 -6.70 2.04 -19.92
CA GLU A 84 -6.22 0.70 -19.58
C GLU A 84 -6.78 0.25 -18.23
N PRO A 85 -7.09 -1.03 -18.04
CA PRO A 85 -7.53 -1.51 -16.74
C PRO A 85 -6.30 -1.62 -15.79
N PRO A 86 -6.26 -0.91 -14.64
CA PRO A 86 -5.15 -0.97 -13.68
C PRO A 86 -5.12 -2.31 -12.94
N ALA A 87 -4.01 -3.06 -12.93
CA ALA A 87 -3.99 -4.42 -12.34
C ALA A 87 -4.69 -4.48 -10.95
N PRO A 88 -5.50 -5.51 -10.64
CA PRO A 88 -6.32 -5.55 -9.42
C PRO A 88 -5.52 -5.32 -8.12
N ILE A 89 -4.32 -5.93 -8.02
CA ILE A 89 -3.44 -5.73 -6.86
C ILE A 89 -2.98 -4.28 -6.71
N VAL A 90 -2.81 -3.55 -7.82
CA VAL A 90 -2.36 -2.16 -7.83
C VAL A 90 -3.49 -1.25 -7.36
N VAL A 91 -4.72 -1.49 -7.80
CA VAL A 91 -5.93 -0.81 -7.29
C VAL A 91 -6.09 -1.06 -5.80
N HIS A 92 -5.96 -2.30 -5.36
CA HIS A 92 -6.07 -2.68 -3.95
C HIS A 92 -5.01 -2.00 -3.07
N ILE A 93 -3.77 -1.91 -3.56
CA ILE A 93 -2.70 -1.18 -2.87
C ILE A 93 -3.02 0.32 -2.85
N ALA A 94 -3.45 0.90 -3.97
CA ALA A 94 -3.75 2.34 -4.05
C ALA A 94 -4.89 2.75 -3.12
N GLU A 95 -5.95 1.95 -3.03
CA GLU A 95 -7.04 2.13 -2.07
C GLU A 95 -6.49 2.28 -0.65
N LYS A 96 -5.65 1.32 -0.24
CA LYS A 96 -5.00 1.38 1.07
C LYS A 96 -4.08 2.59 1.22
N MET A 97 -3.32 2.93 0.18
CA MET A 97 -2.42 4.08 0.21
C MET A 97 -3.18 5.40 0.33
N ALA A 98 -4.36 5.54 -0.26
CA ALA A 98 -5.19 6.74 -0.09
C ALA A 98 -5.57 6.95 1.39
N HIS A 99 -5.99 5.90 2.08
CA HIS A 99 -6.30 5.96 3.52
C HIS A 99 -5.05 6.21 4.38
N VAL A 100 -3.91 5.59 4.05
CA VAL A 100 -2.63 5.84 4.73
C VAL A 100 -2.25 7.31 4.60
N VAL A 101 -2.33 7.87 3.39
CA VAL A 101 -2.00 9.28 3.11
C VAL A 101 -2.87 10.22 3.94
N GLY A 102 -4.18 9.99 4.01
CA GLY A 102 -5.09 10.80 4.83
C GLY A 102 -4.77 10.76 6.33
N ALA A 103 -4.14 9.69 6.82
CA ALA A 103 -3.77 9.52 8.22
C ALA A 103 -2.35 9.98 8.57
N ILE A 104 -1.46 10.18 7.58
CA ILE A 104 -0.08 10.60 7.82
C ILE A 104 0.00 11.89 8.67
N PRO A 105 -0.75 12.98 8.38
CA PRO A 105 -0.68 14.22 9.17
C PRO A 105 -1.12 14.06 10.63
N LEU A 106 -1.87 12.99 10.93
CA LEU A 106 -2.37 12.68 12.27
C LEU A 106 -1.36 11.89 13.10
N VAL A 107 -0.42 11.21 12.43
CA VAL A 107 0.67 10.44 13.06
C VAL A 107 1.97 11.24 13.10
N LYS A 108 2.24 11.99 12.03
CA LYS A 108 3.39 12.86 11.89
C LYS A 108 2.89 14.24 11.43
N PRO A 109 2.63 15.17 12.38
CA PRO A 109 2.19 16.52 12.05
C PRO A 109 3.14 17.23 11.07
N GLU A 110 2.59 18.09 10.21
CA GLU A 110 3.35 18.76 9.14
C GLU A 110 4.52 19.61 9.66
N ASP A 111 4.35 20.25 10.81
CA ASP A 111 5.37 21.07 11.47
C ASP A 111 6.57 20.26 11.96
N GLU A 112 6.41 18.95 12.13
CA GLU A 112 7.50 18.02 12.46
C GLU A 112 8.14 17.35 11.22
N MET A 113 7.63 17.62 10.02
CA MET A 113 8.19 17.12 8.77
C MET A 113 9.28 18.06 8.24
N ASN A 114 10.27 17.48 7.57
CA ASN A 114 11.24 18.27 6.80
C ASN A 114 10.58 18.86 5.54
N ASP A 115 11.25 19.83 4.90
CA ASP A 115 10.69 20.54 3.74
C ASP A 115 10.36 19.62 2.56
N MET A 116 11.16 18.56 2.34
CA MET A 116 10.96 17.61 1.24
C MET A 116 9.73 16.73 1.46
N ASP A 117 9.58 16.17 2.65
CA ASP A 117 8.40 15.38 3.04
C ASP A 117 7.14 16.24 2.94
N ARG A 118 7.18 17.48 3.42
CA ARG A 118 6.06 18.41 3.40
C ARG A 118 5.66 18.81 1.98
N ALA A 119 6.65 19.08 1.11
CA ALA A 119 6.41 19.38 -0.29
C ALA A 119 5.75 18.21 -1.04
N LEU A 120 6.03 16.97 -0.63
CA LEU A 120 5.43 15.77 -1.22
C LEU A 120 4.06 15.42 -0.63
N LEU A 121 3.77 15.85 0.61
CA LEU A 121 2.51 15.51 1.30
C LEU A 121 1.29 16.03 0.55
N SER A 122 1.22 17.34 0.29
CA SER A 122 0.06 17.98 -0.37
C SER A 122 -0.31 17.37 -1.74
N PRO A 123 0.63 17.20 -2.70
CA PRO A 123 0.30 16.57 -3.98
C PRO A 123 -0.12 15.10 -3.80
N THR A 124 0.45 14.39 -2.82
CA THR A 124 0.05 13.00 -2.54
C THR A 124 -1.36 12.92 -1.94
N MET A 125 -1.74 13.86 -1.08
CA MET A 125 -3.11 13.98 -0.56
C MET A 125 -4.10 14.30 -1.68
N ALA A 126 -3.73 15.15 -2.64
CA ALA A 126 -4.57 15.44 -3.80
C ALA A 126 -4.81 14.19 -4.66
N LEU A 127 -3.79 13.37 -4.89
CA LEU A 127 -3.94 12.08 -5.59
C LEU A 127 -4.82 11.09 -4.81
N ALA A 128 -4.67 11.05 -3.48
CA ALA A 128 -5.51 10.21 -2.63
C ALA A 128 -6.98 10.61 -2.74
N ALA A 129 -7.29 11.91 -2.67
CA ALA A 129 -8.65 12.41 -2.87
C ALA A 129 -9.16 12.10 -4.28
N ALA A 130 -8.35 12.35 -5.31
CA ALA A 130 -8.70 12.07 -6.70
C ALA A 130 -9.05 10.59 -6.92
N TRP A 131 -8.32 9.66 -6.28
CA TRP A 131 -8.66 8.24 -6.32
C TRP A 131 -9.94 7.91 -5.54
N LEU A 132 -10.07 8.39 -4.31
CA LEU A 132 -11.24 8.09 -3.46
C LEU A 132 -12.55 8.61 -4.04
N ASP A 133 -12.50 9.73 -4.77
CA ASP A 133 -13.64 10.37 -5.44
C ASP A 133 -13.82 9.91 -6.90
N HIS A 134 -12.98 8.99 -7.40
CA HIS A 134 -13.02 8.55 -8.80
C HIS A 134 -14.30 7.76 -9.09
N ASP A 135 -14.99 8.09 -10.19
CA ASP A 135 -16.24 7.45 -10.63
C ASP A 135 -16.14 5.92 -10.85
N LYS A 136 -14.99 5.43 -11.35
CA LYS A 136 -14.71 4.00 -11.55
C LYS A 136 -14.33 3.24 -10.28
N ARG A 137 -14.00 3.92 -9.18
CA ARG A 137 -13.54 3.26 -7.94
C ARG A 137 -14.54 2.22 -7.41
N PRO A 138 -15.86 2.50 -7.29
CA PRO A 138 -16.81 1.52 -6.77
C PRO A 138 -16.87 0.23 -7.59
N GLU A 139 -16.83 0.34 -8.92
CA GLU A 139 -16.84 -0.80 -9.84
C GLU A 139 -15.58 -1.66 -9.69
N LEU A 140 -14.41 -1.03 -9.76
CA LEU A 140 -13.13 -1.72 -9.62
C LEU A 140 -12.99 -2.42 -8.26
N MET A 141 -13.39 -1.74 -7.18
CA MET A 141 -13.34 -2.29 -5.83
C MET A 141 -14.31 -3.46 -5.65
N ALA A 142 -15.50 -3.41 -6.25
CA ALA A 142 -16.44 -4.53 -6.21
C ALA A 142 -15.85 -5.79 -6.88
N GLU A 143 -15.19 -5.63 -8.02
CA GLU A 143 -14.56 -6.76 -8.70
C GLU A 143 -13.36 -7.32 -7.92
N ILE A 144 -12.52 -6.45 -7.36
CA ILE A 144 -11.37 -6.86 -6.53
C ILE A 144 -11.85 -7.64 -5.31
N ASN A 145 -12.88 -7.15 -4.61
CA ASN A 145 -13.46 -7.84 -3.46
C ASN A 145 -13.98 -9.22 -3.86
N ALA A 146 -14.67 -9.34 -5.00
CA ALA A 146 -15.10 -10.63 -5.52
C ALA A 146 -13.92 -11.57 -5.84
N ARG A 147 -12.81 -11.04 -6.38
CA ARG A 147 -11.56 -11.81 -6.60
C ARG A 147 -10.96 -12.28 -5.27
N VAL A 148 -10.86 -11.40 -4.27
CA VAL A 148 -10.36 -11.72 -2.93
C VAL A 148 -11.22 -12.79 -2.25
N ASP A 149 -12.55 -12.66 -2.30
CA ASP A 149 -13.48 -13.64 -1.73
C ASP A 149 -13.31 -15.02 -2.37
N ARG A 150 -13.13 -15.07 -3.70
CA ARG A 150 -12.81 -16.33 -4.41
C ARG A 150 -11.50 -16.94 -3.96
N ILE A 151 -10.45 -16.15 -3.79
CA ILE A 151 -9.15 -16.63 -3.28
C ILE A 151 -9.30 -17.16 -1.87
N GLN A 152 -9.99 -16.44 -0.98
CA GLN A 152 -10.22 -16.87 0.39
C GLN A 152 -11.01 -18.18 0.44
N ALA A 153 -12.10 -18.29 -0.32
CA ALA A 153 -12.87 -19.53 -0.45
C ALA A 153 -12.01 -20.69 -0.98
N ASN A 154 -11.14 -20.42 -1.95
CA ASN A 154 -10.23 -21.41 -2.53
C ASN A 154 -9.13 -21.86 -1.55
N ILE A 155 -8.58 -20.96 -0.73
CA ILE A 155 -7.56 -21.28 0.28
C ILE A 155 -8.19 -22.06 1.45
N LEU A 156 -9.42 -21.72 1.84
CA LEU A 156 -10.12 -22.34 2.96
C LEU A 156 -10.78 -23.68 2.61
N SER A 157 -10.83 -24.08 1.34
CA SER A 157 -11.36 -25.38 0.94
C SER A 157 -10.40 -26.51 1.36
N LYS A 158 -10.93 -27.54 2.04
CA LYS A 158 -10.16 -28.67 2.58
C LYS A 158 -9.34 -29.42 1.50
N GLU A 159 -9.77 -29.37 0.25
CA GLU A 159 -9.14 -30.00 -0.90
C GLU A 159 -7.87 -29.25 -1.34
N ASN A 160 -7.89 -27.92 -1.27
CA ASN A 160 -6.77 -27.07 -1.67
C ASN A 160 -5.72 -26.86 -0.58
N VAL A 161 -6.09 -26.95 0.71
CA VAL A 161 -5.08 -26.99 1.80
C VAL A 161 -4.13 -28.18 1.60
N LYS A 162 -4.67 -29.34 1.18
CA LYS A 162 -3.86 -30.52 0.84
C LYS A 162 -2.95 -30.27 -0.38
N ASN A 163 -3.48 -29.67 -1.45
CA ASN A 163 -2.73 -29.37 -2.68
C ASN A 163 -1.66 -28.26 -2.49
N PHE A 164 -1.93 -27.27 -1.63
CA PHE A 164 -1.00 -26.19 -1.29
C PHE A 164 0.20 -26.72 -0.48
N VAL A 165 -0.05 -27.68 0.42
CA VAL A 165 1.00 -28.35 1.20
C VAL A 165 1.79 -29.38 0.36
N SER A 166 1.20 -29.95 -0.70
CA SER A 166 1.77 -31.11 -1.43
C SER A 166 2.51 -30.80 -2.75
N LYS A 167 2.99 -29.58 -2.99
CA LYS A 167 3.86 -29.20 -4.14
C LYS A 167 3.19 -29.12 -5.54
N GLN A 168 2.13 -28.32 -5.72
CA GLN A 168 1.75 -27.83 -7.08
C GLN A 168 1.31 -26.34 -7.11
N ARG A 169 2.25 -25.48 -7.52
CA ARG A 169 2.21 -24.50 -8.64
C ARG A 169 1.00 -23.60 -8.96
N VAL A 170 -0.04 -23.49 -8.13
CA VAL A 170 -1.04 -22.42 -8.36
C VAL A 170 -0.67 -21.24 -7.47
N ASN A 171 -0.22 -20.13 -8.07
CA ASN A 171 -0.04 -18.89 -7.32
C ASN A 171 -1.44 -18.33 -7.03
N PRO A 172 -1.95 -18.37 -5.79
CA PRO A 172 -3.30 -17.90 -5.49
C PRO A 172 -3.48 -16.41 -5.80
N LEU A 173 -2.39 -15.66 -5.94
CA LEU A 173 -2.38 -14.24 -6.29
C LEU A 173 -2.41 -13.97 -7.79
N GLU A 174 -2.34 -14.98 -8.67
CA GLU A 174 -2.32 -14.79 -10.12
C GLU A 174 -3.54 -13.99 -10.60
N SER A 175 -4.72 -14.28 -10.04
CA SER A 175 -5.96 -13.55 -10.30
C SER A 175 -5.97 -12.09 -9.82
N LEU A 176 -4.96 -11.66 -9.06
CA LEU A 176 -4.76 -10.26 -8.66
C LEU A 176 -3.65 -9.58 -9.46
N THR A 177 -2.83 -10.32 -10.19
CA THR A 177 -1.69 -9.78 -10.96
C THR A 177 -1.99 -9.52 -12.44
N SER A 178 -3.12 -10.00 -12.96
CA SER A 178 -3.56 -9.75 -14.34
C SER A 178 -5.07 -9.51 -14.41
N TRP A 179 -5.50 -8.76 -15.43
CA TRP A 179 -6.91 -8.59 -15.75
C TRP A 179 -7.48 -9.82 -16.43
#